data_AF-A0A2V5ZCM9-F1
#
_entry.id   AF-A0A2V5ZCM9-F1
#
_cell.length_a   1.000
_cell.length_b   1.000
_cell.length_c   1.000
_cell.angle_alpha   90.00
_cell.angle_beta   90.00
_cell.angle_gamma   90.00
#
_symmetry.space_group_name_H-M   'P 1'
#
loop_
_entity.id
_entity.type
_entity.pdbx_description
1 polymer ?
#
loop_
_entity_poly.entity_id
_entity_poly.type
_entity_poly.pdbx_seq_one_letter_code
_entity_poly.pdbx_strand_id
1 'polypeptide(L)'
;MHPKNTGEDALPHLKAIADRGIDAILISHAHQDHIGTLPVAMRRFPGARVFMTEATADIGSVLLHNSVNVMTRQREEIGERSYPLFTHRETDRASERWRWCPVRQHISIAGERAAQRERNALTFEFFEAGHVLG
;
A
#
# COMPACT_ATOMS: atom_id res chain seq x y z
N MET A 1 -2.59 8.60 1.17
CA MET A 1 -3.73 9.52 0.89
C MET A 1 -3.48 10.84 1.58
N HIS A 2 -3.60 11.98 0.89
CA HIS A 2 -3.39 13.28 1.53
C HIS A 2 -4.51 13.56 2.56
N PRO A 3 -4.19 13.80 3.85
CA PRO A 3 -5.20 13.86 4.91
C PRO A 3 -6.08 15.11 4.86
N LYS A 4 -5.69 16.14 4.11
CA LYS A 4 -6.44 17.41 3.99
C LYS A 4 -7.21 17.58 2.69
N ASN A 5 -7.07 16.63 1.76
CA ASN A 5 -7.76 16.69 0.47
C ASN A 5 -8.84 15.60 0.42
N THR A 6 -9.77 15.73 -0.53
CA THR A 6 -10.82 14.72 -0.76
C THR A 6 -10.83 14.24 -2.19
N GLY A 7 -11.47 13.10 -2.42
CA GLY A 7 -11.67 12.53 -3.75
C GLY A 7 -10.36 12.23 -4.48
N GLU A 8 -10.33 12.53 -5.78
CA GLU A 8 -9.13 12.34 -6.60
C GLU A 8 -7.94 13.20 -6.13
N ASP A 9 -8.19 14.38 -5.55
CA ASP A 9 -7.14 15.29 -5.08
C ASP A 9 -6.38 14.74 -3.85
N ALA A 10 -6.93 13.71 -3.20
CA ALA A 10 -6.27 12.99 -2.11
C ALA A 10 -5.31 11.88 -2.59
N LEU A 11 -5.34 11.55 -3.89
CA LEU A 11 -4.48 10.53 -4.49
C LEU A 11 -3.08 11.09 -4.79
N PRO A 12 -2.02 10.26 -4.69
CA PRO A 12 -0.74 10.59 -5.32
C PRO A 12 -0.91 10.80 -6.83
N HIS A 13 0.03 11.49 -7.46
CA HIS A 13 0.05 11.72 -8.91
C HIS A 13 0.40 10.45 -9.71
N LEU A 14 -0.38 9.38 -9.56
CA LEU A 14 -0.18 8.07 -10.21
C LEU A 14 -0.23 8.18 -11.75
N LYS A 15 -0.88 9.21 -12.29
CA LYS A 15 -0.91 9.51 -13.74
C LYS A 15 0.49 9.84 -14.28
N ALA A 16 1.38 10.39 -13.47
CA ALA A 16 2.73 10.77 -13.90
C ALA A 16 3.65 9.57 -14.18
N ILE A 17 3.31 8.39 -13.67
CA ILE A 17 4.04 7.13 -13.87
C ILE A 17 3.17 6.06 -14.56
N ALA A 18 2.09 6.49 -15.20
CA ALA A 18 1.09 5.64 -15.82
C ALA A 18 1.62 4.74 -16.95
N ASP A 19 2.66 5.19 -17.65
CA ASP A 19 3.32 4.54 -18.78
C ASP A 19 4.49 3.65 -18.35
N ARG A 20 4.80 3.61 -17.05
CA ARG A 20 5.90 2.82 -16.49
C ARG A 20 5.39 1.49 -15.94
N GLY A 21 6.20 0.45 -16.14
CA GLY A 21 6.08 -0.79 -15.37
C GLY A 21 6.53 -0.55 -13.94
N ILE A 22 5.75 -1.02 -12.98
CA ILE A 22 6.11 -1.02 -11.55
C ILE A 22 6.27 -2.46 -11.12
N ASP A 23 7.49 -2.84 -10.73
CA ASP A 23 7.80 -4.22 -10.32
C ASP A 23 7.45 -4.49 -8.86
N ALA A 24 7.66 -3.51 -7.98
CA ALA A 24 7.47 -3.64 -6.55
C ALA A 24 6.94 -2.35 -5.91
N ILE A 25 6.11 -2.52 -4.87
CA ILE A 25 5.61 -1.48 -3.97
C ILE A 25 6.02 -1.88 -2.55
N LEU A 26 6.75 -1.01 -1.85
CA LEU A 26 7.19 -1.23 -0.48
C LEU A 26 6.42 -0.28 0.43
N ILE A 27 5.71 -0.81 1.43
CA ILE A 27 4.98 -0.01 2.41
C ILE A 27 5.79 0.06 3.69
N SER A 28 6.04 1.28 4.16
CA SER A 28 6.84 1.54 5.36
C SER A 28 6.08 1.23 6.64
N HIS A 29 4.83 1.66 6.75
CA HIS A 29 3.99 1.46 7.93
C HIS A 29 2.51 1.74 7.62
N ALA A 30 1.63 1.35 8.55
CA ALA A 30 0.18 1.38 8.38
C ALA A 30 -0.47 2.71 8.82
N HIS A 31 -0.07 3.81 8.19
CA HIS A 31 -0.78 5.09 8.28
C HIS A 31 -1.51 5.44 6.98
N GLN A 32 -2.59 6.22 7.09
CA GLN A 32 -3.48 6.59 5.97
C GLN A 32 -2.74 7.30 4.82
N ASP A 33 -1.75 8.12 5.13
CA ASP A 33 -0.91 8.81 4.15
C ASP A 33 0.05 7.88 3.41
N HIS A 34 0.47 6.78 4.04
CA HIS A 34 1.36 5.76 3.46
C HIS A 34 0.62 4.61 2.74
N ILE A 35 -0.36 3.99 3.38
CA ILE A 35 -1.08 2.83 2.83
C ILE A 35 -2.44 3.19 2.23
N GLY A 36 -3.02 4.34 2.58
CA GLY A 36 -4.44 4.63 2.32
C GLY A 36 -4.86 4.73 0.85
N THR A 37 -3.93 4.65 -0.11
CA THR A 37 -4.23 4.55 -1.55
C THR A 37 -3.69 3.27 -2.19
N LEU A 38 -3.24 2.30 -1.39
CA LEU A 38 -2.65 1.05 -1.88
C LEU A 38 -3.60 0.25 -2.78
N PRO A 39 -4.90 0.07 -2.47
CA PRO A 39 -5.82 -0.62 -3.39
C PRO A 39 -5.90 0.06 -4.76
N VAL A 40 -5.94 1.39 -4.79
CA VAL A 40 -5.94 2.17 -6.04
C VAL A 40 -4.64 1.97 -6.83
N ALA A 41 -3.48 1.98 -6.15
CA ALA A 41 -2.18 1.73 -6.77
C ALA A 41 -2.07 0.31 -7.32
N MET A 42 -2.53 -0.71 -6.58
CA MET A 42 -2.51 -2.11 -7.01
C MET A 42 -3.42 -2.36 -8.22
N ARG A 43 -4.58 -1.69 -8.28
CA ARG A 43 -5.45 -1.71 -9.45
C ARG A 43 -4.77 -1.09 -10.68
N ARG A 44 -4.01 -0.01 -10.49
CA ARG A 44 -3.28 0.67 -11.57
C ARG A 44 -2.06 -0.13 -12.05
N PHE A 45 -1.37 -0.79 -11.14
CA PHE A 45 -0.15 -1.56 -11.39
C PHE A 45 -0.34 -3.03 -11.01
N PRO A 46 -1.16 -3.80 -11.76
CA PRO A 46 -1.55 -5.15 -11.36
C PRO A 46 -0.39 -6.14 -11.34
N GLY A 47 0.74 -5.85 -11.99
CA GLY A 47 1.95 -6.68 -11.96
C GLY A 47 2.86 -6.43 -10.75
N ALA A 48 2.66 -5.32 -10.03
CA ALA A 48 3.52 -4.95 -8.91
C ALA A 48 3.33 -5.90 -7.73
N ARG A 49 4.44 -6.34 -7.14
CA ARG A 49 4.46 -7.10 -5.88
C ARG A 49 4.47 -6.13 -4.72
N VAL A 50 3.64 -6.38 -3.71
CA VAL A 50 3.51 -5.49 -2.55
C VAL A 50 4.21 -6.12 -1.36
N PHE A 51 5.11 -5.38 -0.73
CA PHE A 51 5.92 -5.84 0.40
C PHE A 51 5.72 -4.93 1.60
N MET A 52 5.61 -5.51 2.78
CA MET A 52 5.49 -4.81 4.06
C MET A 52 5.84 -5.76 5.22
N THR A 53 5.99 -5.24 6.43
CA THR A 53 6.09 -6.08 7.63
C THR A 53 4.75 -6.72 7.98
N GLU A 54 4.77 -7.85 8.72
CA GLU A 54 3.55 -8.54 9.17
C GLU A 54 2.64 -7.59 9.97
N ALA A 55 3.21 -6.86 10.93
CA ALA A 55 2.44 -5.90 11.72
C ALA A 55 1.85 -4.76 10.87
N THR A 56 2.57 -4.28 9.85
CA THR A 56 2.03 -3.29 8.89
C THR A 56 0.85 -3.86 8.10
N ALA A 57 0.88 -5.14 7.73
CA ALA A 57 -0.22 -5.77 7.02
C ALA A 57 -1.48 -5.91 7.89
N ASP A 58 -1.32 -6.38 9.12
CA ASP A 58 -2.44 -6.57 10.04
C ASP A 58 -3.16 -5.25 10.32
N ILE A 59 -2.40 -4.22 10.71
CA ILE A 59 -2.95 -2.88 10.99
C ILE A 59 -3.47 -2.24 9.70
N GLY A 60 -2.74 -2.39 8.60
CA GLY A 60 -3.07 -1.81 7.31
C GLY A 60 -4.40 -2.31 6.75
N SER A 61 -4.70 -3.60 6.90
CA SER A 61 -5.99 -4.18 6.50
C SER A 61 -7.14 -3.50 7.23
N VAL A 62 -7.10 -3.48 8.58
CA VAL A 62 -8.13 -2.84 9.40
C VAL A 62 -8.29 -1.36 9.05
N LEU A 63 -7.18 -0.65 8.89
CA LEU A 63 -7.17 0.77 8.52
C LEU A 63 -7.87 0.99 7.18
N LEU A 64 -7.57 0.19 6.15
CA LEU A 64 -8.17 0.35 4.82
C LEU A 64 -9.67 0.06 4.82
N HIS A 65 -10.15 -0.93 5.59
CA HIS A 65 -11.59 -1.12 5.76
C HIS A 65 -12.23 0.10 6.43
N ASN A 66 -11.59 0.67 7.44
CA ASN A 66 -12.07 1.91 8.05
C ASN A 66 -12.07 3.09 7.06
N SER A 67 -11.08 3.21 6.18
CA SER A 67 -11.06 4.23 5.13
C SER A 67 -12.27 4.13 4.20
N VAL A 68 -12.70 2.91 3.85
CA VAL A 68 -13.92 2.69 3.04
C VAL A 68 -15.16 3.25 3.77
N ASN A 69 -15.31 2.96 5.06
CA ASN A 69 -16.42 3.47 5.87
C ASN A 69 -16.40 5.00 5.95
N VAL A 70 -15.24 5.61 6.20
CA VAL A 70 -15.08 7.06 6.27
C VAL A 70 -15.41 7.72 4.93
N MET A 71 -14.86 7.22 3.82
CA MET A 71 -15.16 7.76 2.49
C MET A 71 -16.64 7.62 2.14
N THR A 72 -17.28 6.51 2.53
CA THR A 72 -18.72 6.30 2.31
C THR A 72 -19.55 7.33 3.05
N ARG A 73 -19.22 7.63 4.32
CA ARG A 73 -19.88 8.71 5.07
C ARG A 73 -19.62 10.09 4.44
N GLN A 74 -18.39 10.37 4.04
CA GLN A 74 -18.04 11.64 3.39
C GLN A 74 -18.82 11.85 2.07
N ARG A 75 -19.10 10.79 1.31
CA ARG A 75 -19.98 10.89 0.15
C ARG A 75 -21.38 11.39 0.52
N GLU A 76 -21.93 10.95 1.65
CA GLU A 76 -23.26 11.32 2.13
C GLU A 76 -23.28 12.73 2.75
N GLU A 77 -22.26 13.05 3.56
CA GLU A 77 -22.21 14.29 4.34
C GLU A 77 -21.77 15.51 3.52
N ILE A 78 -20.76 15.36 2.68
CA ILE A 78 -20.17 16.48 1.91
C ILE A 78 -20.35 16.32 0.40
N GLY A 79 -21.05 15.27 -0.06
CA GLY A 79 -21.40 15.08 -1.46
C GLY A 79 -20.25 14.67 -2.38
N GLU A 80 -19.13 14.17 -1.84
CA GLU A 80 -17.96 13.74 -2.62
C GLU A 80 -18.29 12.49 -3.47
N ARG A 81 -18.61 12.71 -4.75
CA ARG A 81 -19.12 11.66 -5.64
C ARG A 81 -18.07 10.63 -6.04
N SER A 82 -16.79 10.98 -5.98
CA SER A 82 -15.70 10.06 -6.29
C SER A 82 -15.49 9.00 -5.21
N TYR A 83 -16.11 9.16 -4.05
CA TYR A 83 -16.01 8.21 -2.95
C TYR A 83 -17.03 7.06 -3.02
N PRO A 84 -16.66 5.89 -2.47
CA PRO A 84 -15.32 5.56 -1.98
C PRO A 84 -14.33 5.22 -3.12
N LEU A 85 -13.05 5.55 -2.96
CA LEU A 85 -12.01 5.34 -4.00
C LEU A 85 -11.70 3.86 -4.27
N PHE A 86 -12.03 3.00 -3.31
CA PHE A 86 -11.94 1.55 -3.34
C PHE A 86 -12.99 0.97 -2.39
N THR A 87 -13.25 -0.33 -2.49
CA THR A 87 -14.32 -1.01 -1.73
C THR A 87 -13.75 -2.00 -0.72
N HIS A 88 -14.55 -2.44 0.27
CA HIS A 88 -14.14 -3.51 1.19
C HIS A 88 -13.68 -4.77 0.46
N ARG A 89 -14.45 -5.20 -0.56
CA ARG A 89 -14.10 -6.35 -1.39
C ARG A 89 -12.76 -6.19 -2.10
N GLU A 90 -12.43 -4.96 -2.49
CA GLU A 90 -11.13 -4.66 -3.10
C GLU A 90 -10.01 -4.67 -2.06
N THR A 91 -10.27 -4.17 -0.85
CA THR A 91 -9.32 -4.27 0.27
C THR A 91 -9.02 -5.73 0.62
N ASP A 92 -10.04 -6.60 0.70
CA ASP A 92 -9.87 -8.03 0.94
C ASP A 92 -8.97 -8.67 -0.14
N ARG A 93 -9.28 -8.42 -1.42
CA ARG A 93 -8.48 -8.93 -2.55
C ARG A 93 -7.06 -8.35 -2.59
N ALA A 94 -6.89 -7.12 -2.14
CA ALA A 94 -5.58 -6.49 -2.07
C ALA A 94 -4.71 -7.17 -1.01
N SER A 95 -5.27 -7.42 0.18
CA SER A 95 -4.52 -8.01 1.29
C SER A 95 -4.04 -9.43 1.02
N GLU A 96 -4.81 -10.23 0.27
CA GLU A 96 -4.42 -11.56 -0.22
C GLU A 96 -3.11 -11.56 -1.05
N ARG A 97 -2.73 -10.41 -1.61
CA ARG A 97 -1.56 -10.26 -2.48
C ARG A 97 -0.35 -9.63 -1.79
N TRP A 98 -0.47 -9.22 -0.52
CA TRP A 98 0.63 -8.63 0.22
C TRP A 98 1.63 -9.69 0.64
N ARG A 99 2.93 -9.36 0.57
CA ARG A 99 4.01 -10.23 1.00
C ARG A 99 4.62 -9.69 2.29
N TRP A 100 4.43 -10.45 3.35
CA TRP A 100 4.99 -10.11 4.65
C TRP A 100 6.47 -10.45 4.71
N CYS A 101 7.23 -9.48 5.20
CA CYS A 101 8.67 -9.50 5.21
C CYS A 101 9.15 -9.25 6.65
N PRO A 102 9.94 -10.17 7.24
CA PRO A 102 10.53 -9.89 8.54
C PRO A 102 11.55 -8.75 8.43
N VAL A 103 11.74 -8.04 9.53
CA VAL A 103 12.80 -7.04 9.64
C VAL A 103 14.17 -7.70 9.59
N ARG A 104 15.17 -6.93 9.19
CA ARG A 104 16.58 -7.34 9.10
C ARG A 104 16.83 -8.58 8.23
N GLN A 105 16.00 -8.76 7.19
CA GLN A 105 16.13 -9.84 6.23
C GLN A 105 16.21 -9.27 4.81
N HIS A 106 17.25 -9.66 4.07
CA HIS A 106 17.38 -9.34 2.65
C HIS A 106 16.37 -10.13 1.81
N ILE A 107 15.57 -9.40 1.04
CA ILE A 107 14.53 -9.95 0.18
C ILE A 107 14.69 -9.37 -1.23
N SER A 108 14.62 -10.22 -2.25
CA SER A 108 14.61 -9.75 -3.64
C SER A 108 13.27 -9.12 -3.99
N ILE A 109 13.22 -8.26 -5.01
CA ILE A 109 11.93 -7.79 -5.56
C ILE A 109 11.10 -8.94 -6.17
N ALA A 110 11.70 -10.11 -6.39
CA ALA A 110 11.00 -11.35 -6.71
C ALA A 110 10.38 -12.02 -5.46
N GLY A 111 10.52 -11.45 -4.26
CA GLY A 111 9.93 -11.96 -3.03
C GLY A 111 10.59 -13.24 -2.52
N GLU A 112 11.83 -13.49 -2.91
CA GLU A 112 12.66 -14.60 -2.45
C GLU A 112 13.68 -14.10 -1.44
N ARG A 113 14.14 -14.99 -0.55
CA ARG A 113 15.26 -14.67 0.34
C ARG A 113 16.52 -14.54 -0.51
N ALA A 114 17.11 -13.35 -0.51
CA ALA A 114 18.32 -13.09 -1.26
C ALA A 114 19.55 -13.33 -0.37
N ALA A 115 20.54 -14.05 -0.90
CA ALA A 115 21.84 -14.07 -0.26
C ALA A 115 22.50 -12.68 -0.38
N GLN A 116 23.20 -12.23 0.66
CA GLN A 116 23.85 -10.91 0.72
C GLN A 116 24.85 -10.63 -0.42
N ARG A 117 25.18 -11.65 -1.24
CA ARG A 117 26.17 -11.60 -2.34
C ARG A 117 25.57 -11.78 -3.74
N GLU A 118 24.25 -11.78 -3.88
CA GLU A 118 23.60 -11.94 -5.18
C GLU A 118 23.67 -10.63 -6.00
N ARG A 119 24.78 -10.44 -6.71
CA ARG A 119 25.15 -9.18 -7.39
C ARG A 119 24.19 -8.69 -8.49
N ASN A 120 23.29 -9.54 -8.98
CA ASN A 120 22.42 -9.24 -10.11
C ASN A 120 20.94 -9.06 -9.75
N ALA A 121 20.55 -9.24 -8.48
CA ALA A 121 19.17 -9.08 -8.04
C ALA A 121 18.98 -7.76 -7.29
N LEU A 122 17.92 -7.01 -7.61
CA LEU A 122 17.51 -5.87 -6.79
C LEU A 122 16.89 -6.40 -5.49
N THR A 123 17.43 -5.99 -4.36
CA THR A 123 17.01 -6.43 -3.02
C THR A 123 16.67 -5.26 -2.12
N PHE A 124 15.83 -5.50 -1.12
CA PHE A 124 15.50 -4.57 -0.04
C PHE A 124 15.53 -5.28 1.32
N GLU A 125 15.50 -4.48 2.38
CA GLU A 125 15.46 -4.94 3.77
C GLU A 125 14.62 -3.93 4.58
N PHE A 126 13.76 -4.43 5.46
CA PHE A 126 13.01 -3.59 6.40
C PHE A 126 13.77 -3.44 7.72
N PHE A 127 13.74 -2.23 8.29
CA PHE A 127 14.31 -1.91 9.60
C PHE A 127 13.25 -1.26 10.48
N GLU A 128 13.38 -1.43 11.79
CA GLU A 128 12.52 -0.76 12.76
C GLU A 128 12.82 0.75 12.77
N ALA A 129 11.80 1.56 12.49
CA ALA A 129 11.90 3.03 12.50
C ALA A 129 11.52 3.66 13.85
N GLY A 130 10.83 2.92 14.73
CA GLY A 130 10.42 3.40 16.06
C GLY A 130 9.30 4.46 16.08
N HIS A 131 8.52 4.59 15.01
CA HIS A 131 7.44 5.59 14.90
C HIS A 131 6.06 5.01 15.26
N VAL A 132 5.72 3.87 14.67
CA VAL A 132 4.50 3.08 14.94
C VAL A 132 4.86 1.61 14.94
N LEU A 133 3.92 0.74 15.35
CA LEU A 133 4.09 -0.70 15.21
C LEU A 133 4.08 -1.07 13.71
N GLY A 134 5.14 -1.71 13.25
CA GLY A 134 5.33 -2.06 11.84
C GLY A 134 6.64 -1.58 11.27
#